data_AF-A0A6P6UK89-F1
#
_entry.id   AF-A0A6P6UK89-F1
#
_cell.length_a   1.000
_cell.length_b   1.000
_cell.length_c   1.000
_cell.angle_alpha   90.00
_cell.angle_beta   90.00
_cell.angle_gamma   90.00
#
_symmetry.space_group_name_H-M   'P 1'
#
loop_
_entity.id
_entity.type
_entity.pdbx_description
1 polymer ?
#
loop_
_entity_poly.entity_id
_entity_poly.type
_entity_poly.pdbx_seq_one_letter_code
_entity_poly.pdbx_strand_id
1 'polypeptide(L)'
;MSNRIGLIQKRDGDWCKDVEETGVEIIQYFKDIFTFEEPQGIDDILNDIPQSITNVKNKQLTSPVTEQEVHRPVFSMHPSKSPGPNGKQILDNVLVAHECNHFLNNKRSGKKGYVAIKLDIFKAYDRIEWTFLEKLILKIGFCQQWVGWIMECVSSVSYSVNSNREKKGFIKPIRGLRQGDLLSPFLFLICAEGFSALFNQAVRQGKLTDLQISYGGPRLSHLFFCR
;
A
#
# COMPACT_ATOMS: atom_id res chain seq x y z
N MET A 1 5.50 23.84 22.13
CA MET A 1 6.74 24.03 21.33
C MET A 1 6.33 24.24 19.88
N SER A 2 6.72 25.35 19.26
CA SER A 2 6.33 25.68 17.87
C SER A 2 7.44 25.22 16.92
N ASN A 3 7.22 24.13 16.17
CA ASN A 3 8.12 23.72 15.10
C ASN A 3 7.99 24.75 13.96
N ARG A 4 9.09 25.44 13.61
CA ARG A 4 9.17 26.32 12.43
C ARG A 4 10.18 25.71 11.48
N ILE A 5 9.79 25.56 10.22
CA ILE A 5 10.69 25.09 9.16
C ILE A 5 11.62 26.26 8.84
N GLY A 6 12.91 26.11 9.13
CA GLY A 6 13.92 27.16 8.93
C GLY A 6 14.38 27.27 7.49
N LEU A 7 14.75 26.15 6.87
CA LEU A 7 15.28 26.07 5.50
C LEU A 7 14.93 24.70 4.89
N ILE A 8 14.53 24.67 3.62
CA ILE A 8 14.32 23.44 2.83
C ILE A 8 15.30 23.42 1.67
N GLN A 9 15.95 22.28 1.45
CA GLN A 9 16.77 22.05 0.27
C GLN A 9 15.88 21.57 -0.88
N LYS A 10 15.98 22.24 -2.02
CA LYS A 10 15.30 21.92 -3.27
C LYS A 10 15.92 20.68 -3.93
N ARG A 11 15.25 20.15 -4.95
CA ARG A 11 15.73 18.97 -5.70
C ARG A 11 17.00 19.21 -6.53
N ASP A 12 17.28 20.46 -6.89
CA ASP A 12 18.49 20.87 -7.60
C ASP A 12 19.71 21.02 -6.67
N GLY A 13 19.52 20.88 -5.35
CA GLY A 13 20.57 21.00 -4.34
C GLY A 13 20.66 22.39 -3.68
N ASP A 14 19.92 23.39 -4.19
CA ASP A 14 19.90 24.74 -3.63
C ASP A 14 18.98 24.84 -2.41
N TRP A 15 19.28 25.78 -1.50
CA TRP A 15 18.45 26.03 -0.32
C TRP A 15 17.43 27.13 -0.60
N CYS A 16 16.19 26.92 -0.12
CA CYS A 16 15.16 27.96 -0.12
C CYS A 16 15.64 29.14 0.75
N LYS A 17 15.56 30.35 0.20
CA LYS A 17 16.10 31.59 0.76
C LYS A 17 15.11 32.27 1.69
N ASP A 18 13.82 32.00 1.53
CA ASP A 18 12.76 32.57 2.35
C ASP A 18 11.59 31.59 2.59
N VAL A 19 10.67 32.02 3.46
CA VAL A 19 9.47 31.28 3.88
C VAL A 19 8.48 31.07 2.74
N GLU A 20 8.44 31.97 1.76
CA GLU A 20 7.52 31.92 0.64
C GLU A 20 7.98 30.88 -0.37
N GLU A 21 9.26 30.90 -0.72
CA GLU A 21 9.95 29.90 -1.54
C GLU A 21 9.88 28.51 -0.90
N THR A 22 10.06 28.43 0.42
CA THR A 22 9.86 27.19 1.20
C THR A 22 8.43 26.67 1.05
N GLY A 23 7.42 27.55 1.12
CA GLY A 23 6.01 27.18 0.92
C GLY A 23 5.72 26.66 -0.49
N VAL A 24 6.28 27.30 -1.51
CA VAL A 24 6.15 26.89 -2.91
C VAL A 24 6.78 25.53 -3.16
N GLU A 25 8.00 25.29 -2.66
CA GLU A 25 8.70 24.01 -2.82
C GLU A 25 7.95 22.86 -2.16
N ILE A 26 7.40 23.07 -0.95
CA ILE A 26 6.58 22.06 -0.27
C ILE A 26 5.32 21.74 -1.10
N ILE A 27 4.62 22.76 -1.60
CA ILE A 27 3.43 22.57 -2.42
C ILE A 27 3.78 21.79 -3.68
N GLN A 28 4.87 22.12 -4.36
CA GLN A 28 5.29 21.43 -5.57
C GLN A 28 5.69 19.98 -5.28
N TYR A 29 6.43 19.73 -4.19
CA TYR A 29 6.77 18.40 -3.74
C TYR A 29 5.53 17.53 -3.48
N PHE A 30 4.52 18.06 -2.80
CA PHE A 30 3.29 17.31 -2.56
C PHE A 30 2.44 17.16 -3.81
N LYS A 31 2.39 18.17 -4.70
CA LYS A 31 1.75 18.01 -6.01
C LYS A 31 2.34 16.82 -6.76
N ASP A 32 3.66 16.77 -6.94
CA ASP A 32 4.30 15.66 -7.65
C ASP A 32 4.09 14.30 -6.98
N ILE A 33 4.06 14.27 -5.64
CA ILE A 33 3.71 13.05 -4.89
C ILE A 33 2.26 12.65 -5.12
N PHE A 34 1.34 13.55 -5.42
CA PHE A 34 -0.08 13.22 -5.59
C PHE A 34 -0.56 13.28 -7.04
N THR A 35 0.32 13.54 -8.04
CA THR A 35 -0.05 13.72 -9.46
C THR A 35 0.77 12.95 -10.50
N PHE A 36 1.38 11.81 -10.18
CA PHE A 36 2.23 11.08 -11.14
C PHE A 36 1.46 10.13 -12.07
N GLU A 37 2.07 9.80 -13.21
CA GLU A 37 1.50 9.23 -14.44
C GLU A 37 0.95 7.79 -14.38
N GLU A 38 0.08 7.49 -15.36
CA GLU A 38 -0.67 6.25 -15.55
C GLU A 38 0.25 5.02 -15.68
N PRO A 39 0.12 4.00 -14.80
CA PRO A 39 0.94 2.80 -14.91
C PRO A 39 0.58 2.03 -16.18
N GLN A 40 1.55 1.82 -17.06
CA GLN A 40 1.40 0.94 -18.22
C GLN A 40 1.44 -0.53 -17.79
N GLY A 41 0.62 -1.38 -18.42
CA GLY A 41 0.64 -2.84 -18.18
C GLY A 41 -0.17 -3.33 -16.97
N ILE A 42 -1.06 -2.50 -16.41
CA ILE A 42 -1.93 -2.91 -15.27
C ILE A 42 -2.77 -4.14 -15.64
N ASP A 43 -3.30 -4.22 -16.86
CA ASP A 43 -4.23 -5.29 -17.21
C ASP A 43 -3.54 -6.67 -17.27
N ASP A 44 -2.27 -6.72 -17.70
CA ASP A 44 -1.44 -7.94 -17.67
C ASP A 44 -1.12 -8.37 -16.24
N ILE A 45 -0.87 -7.40 -15.36
CA ILE A 45 -0.64 -7.57 -13.92
C ILE A 45 -1.87 -8.18 -13.23
N LEU A 46 -3.07 -7.71 -13.60
CA LEU A 46 -4.30 -8.10 -12.94
C LEU A 46 -4.81 -9.48 -13.39
N ASN A 47 -4.38 -10.01 -14.53
CA ASN A 47 -4.93 -11.25 -15.10
C ASN A 47 -4.82 -12.48 -14.17
N ASP A 48 -3.77 -12.53 -13.36
CA ASP A 48 -3.46 -13.66 -12.48
C ASP A 48 -4.03 -13.51 -11.07
N ILE A 49 -4.75 -12.43 -10.79
CA ILE A 49 -5.39 -12.19 -9.49
C ILE A 49 -6.69 -12.99 -9.43
N PRO A 50 -6.83 -13.94 -8.48
CA PRO A 50 -8.03 -14.75 -8.39
C PRO A 50 -9.21 -13.92 -7.90
N GLN A 51 -10.37 -14.12 -8.53
CA GLN A 51 -11.61 -13.53 -8.07
C GLN A 51 -12.00 -14.15 -6.73
N SER A 52 -12.00 -13.33 -5.68
CA SER A 52 -12.29 -13.77 -4.30
C SER A 52 -13.73 -13.44 -3.85
N ILE A 53 -14.35 -12.47 -4.52
CA ILE A 53 -15.72 -12.03 -4.26
C ILE A 53 -16.67 -12.66 -5.28
N THR A 54 -17.64 -13.42 -4.77
CA THR A 54 -18.65 -14.08 -5.59
C THR A 54 -19.88 -13.19 -5.76
N ASN A 55 -20.71 -13.51 -6.74
CA ASN A 55 -21.97 -12.78 -6.99
C ASN A 55 -22.92 -12.80 -5.77
N VAL A 56 -22.87 -13.86 -4.95
CA VAL A 56 -23.65 -13.94 -3.70
C VAL A 56 -23.15 -12.92 -2.68
N LYS A 57 -21.83 -12.80 -2.52
CA LYS A 57 -21.22 -11.78 -1.64
C LYS A 57 -21.54 -10.37 -2.14
N ASN A 58 -21.50 -10.12 -3.45
CA ASN A 58 -21.89 -8.82 -4.01
C ASN A 58 -23.34 -8.46 -3.68
N LYS A 59 -24.28 -9.40 -3.78
CA LYS A 59 -25.68 -9.15 -3.41
C LYS A 59 -25.87 -8.78 -1.94
N GLN A 60 -25.10 -9.41 -1.05
CA GLN A 60 -25.08 -9.08 0.38
C GLN A 60 -24.49 -7.69 0.62
N LEU A 61 -23.37 -7.38 -0.03
CA LEU A 61 -22.73 -6.07 0.06
C LEU A 61 -23.67 -4.96 -0.44
N THR A 62 -24.42 -5.16 -1.52
CA THR A 62 -25.35 -4.13 -2.05
C THR A 62 -26.69 -4.06 -1.31
N SER A 63 -26.93 -4.90 -0.31
CA SER A 63 -28.16 -4.86 0.46
C SER A 63 -28.21 -3.63 1.38
N PRO A 64 -29.39 -3.12 1.75
CA PRO A 64 -29.51 -1.97 2.64
C PRO A 64 -28.80 -2.26 3.96
N VAL A 65 -27.79 -1.45 4.28
CA VAL A 65 -27.00 -1.60 5.50
C VAL A 65 -27.91 -1.34 6.71
N THR A 66 -27.96 -2.29 7.64
CA THR A 66 -28.70 -2.11 8.89
C THR A 66 -27.85 -1.36 9.93
N GLU A 67 -28.48 -0.57 10.80
CA GLU A 67 -27.78 0.25 11.81
C GLU A 67 -26.87 -0.58 12.74
N GLN A 68 -27.24 -1.85 12.97
CA GLN A 68 -26.46 -2.80 13.77
C GLN A 68 -25.19 -3.31 13.08
N GLU A 69 -25.15 -3.34 11.74
CA GLU A 69 -23.99 -3.77 10.94
C GLU A 69 -22.92 -2.68 10.83
N VAL A 70 -23.27 -1.40 10.99
CA VAL A 70 -22.29 -0.31 10.99
C VAL A 70 -21.58 -0.21 12.34
N HIS A 71 -22.32 -0.36 13.43
CA HIS A 71 -21.82 -0.09 14.77
C HIS A 71 -20.85 -1.17 15.30
N ARG A 72 -20.99 -2.43 14.86
CA ARG A 72 -20.08 -3.52 15.28
C ARG A 72 -18.66 -3.39 14.71
N PRO A 73 -18.43 -3.33 13.38
CA PRO A 73 -17.08 -3.31 12.82
C PRO A 73 -16.34 -2.01 13.14
N VAL A 74 -17.03 -0.86 13.14
CA VAL A 74 -16.43 0.45 13.45
C VAL A 74 -15.88 0.53 14.88
N PHE A 75 -16.54 -0.11 15.86
CA PHE A 75 -16.12 -0.08 17.27
C PHE A 75 -15.39 -1.33 17.77
N SER A 76 -15.34 -2.42 16.99
CA SER A 76 -14.65 -3.67 17.38
C SER A 76 -13.20 -3.76 16.89
N MET A 77 -12.73 -2.81 16.07
CA MET A 77 -11.34 -2.71 15.65
C MET A 77 -10.48 -2.12 16.78
N HIS A 78 -10.06 -2.97 17.72
CA HIS A 78 -8.98 -2.63 18.65
C HIS A 78 -7.66 -2.50 17.85
N PRO A 79 -6.76 -1.53 18.15
CA PRO A 79 -5.53 -1.27 17.38
C PRO A 79 -4.58 -2.47 17.19
N SER A 80 -4.79 -3.55 17.93
CA SER A 80 -3.92 -4.73 17.98
C SER A 80 -4.41 -5.92 17.17
N LYS A 81 -5.54 -5.83 16.46
CA LYS A 81 -6.03 -6.92 15.61
C LYS A 81 -5.89 -6.58 14.14
N SER A 82 -4.71 -6.85 13.59
CA SER A 82 -4.53 -7.09 12.16
C SER A 82 -4.03 -8.51 11.94
N PRO A 83 -4.88 -9.55 12.12
CA PRO A 83 -4.58 -10.85 11.54
C PRO A 83 -4.77 -10.72 10.03
N GLY A 84 -3.77 -11.12 9.24
CA GLY A 84 -3.97 -11.30 7.80
C GLY A 84 -5.09 -12.31 7.52
N PRO A 85 -5.52 -12.48 6.26
CA PRO A 85 -6.65 -13.33 5.87
C PRO A 85 -6.57 -14.80 6.33
N ASN A 86 -5.41 -15.25 6.83
CA ASN A 86 -5.17 -16.60 7.36
C ASN A 86 -4.86 -16.65 8.87
N GLY A 87 -5.09 -15.59 9.65
CA GLY A 87 -4.85 -15.59 11.10
C GLY A 87 -3.36 -15.63 11.51
N LYS A 88 -2.43 -15.54 10.56
CA LYS A 88 -0.99 -15.40 10.85
C LYS A 88 -0.73 -14.03 11.46
N GLN A 89 -0.06 -14.02 12.60
CA GLN A 89 0.30 -12.79 13.29
C GLN A 89 1.50 -12.15 12.57
N ILE A 90 1.62 -10.83 12.65
CA ILE A 90 2.79 -10.09 12.15
C ILE A 90 4.10 -10.68 12.71
N LEU A 91 4.06 -11.24 13.93
CA LEU A 91 5.18 -11.92 14.58
C LEU A 91 5.66 -13.17 13.81
N ASP A 92 4.78 -13.90 13.14
CA ASP A 92 5.15 -15.08 12.34
C ASP A 92 6.04 -14.67 11.17
N ASN A 93 5.70 -13.56 10.49
CA ASN A 93 6.53 -13.03 9.41
C ASN A 93 7.91 -12.62 9.93
N VAL A 94 7.99 -12.05 11.15
CA VAL A 94 9.27 -11.60 11.74
C VAL A 94 10.18 -12.79 12.01
N LEU A 95 9.62 -13.89 12.55
CA LEU A 95 10.38 -15.12 12.77
C LEU A 95 10.91 -15.69 11.46
N VAL A 96 10.06 -15.81 10.43
CA VAL A 96 10.45 -16.30 9.10
C VAL A 96 11.55 -15.41 8.49
N ALA A 97 11.46 -14.08 8.61
CA ALA A 97 12.51 -13.19 8.13
C ALA A 97 13.83 -13.36 8.89
N HIS A 98 13.78 -13.57 10.21
CA HIS A 98 14.97 -13.85 11.00
C HIS A 98 15.65 -15.14 10.55
N GLU A 99 14.89 -16.22 10.33
CA GLU A 99 15.40 -17.48 9.82
C GLU A 99 15.99 -17.34 8.42
N CYS A 100 15.32 -16.60 7.52
CA CYS A 100 15.83 -16.29 6.18
C CYS A 100 17.18 -15.56 6.25
N ASN A 101 17.26 -14.49 7.05
CA ASN A 101 18.50 -13.72 7.19
C ASN A 101 19.63 -14.57 7.78
N HIS A 102 19.32 -15.39 8.79
CA HIS A 102 20.28 -16.30 9.39
C HIS A 102 20.82 -17.31 8.36
N PHE A 103 19.93 -17.92 7.57
CA PHE A 103 20.29 -18.83 6.49
C PHE A 103 21.19 -18.15 5.46
N LEU A 104 20.82 -16.96 5.00
CA LEU A 104 21.58 -16.19 4.01
C LEU A 104 22.99 -15.83 4.51
N ASN A 105 23.10 -15.34 5.76
CA ASN A 105 24.38 -14.97 6.36
C ASN A 105 25.33 -16.16 6.58
N ASN A 106 24.77 -17.36 6.77
CA ASN A 106 25.53 -18.58 7.01
C ASN A 106 25.78 -19.38 5.72
N LYS A 107 25.16 -19.02 4.60
CA LYS A 107 25.37 -19.67 3.30
C LYS A 107 26.67 -19.19 2.65
N ARG A 108 27.81 -19.69 3.16
CA ARG A 108 29.17 -19.31 2.72
C ARG A 108 29.81 -20.24 1.69
N SER A 109 29.14 -21.34 1.31
CA SER A 109 29.67 -22.34 0.37
C SER A 109 28.56 -23.03 -0.44
N GLY A 110 28.91 -23.44 -1.66
CA GLY A 110 28.02 -24.07 -2.65
C GLY A 110 28.01 -23.35 -4.00
N LYS A 111 27.41 -23.97 -5.03
CA LYS A 111 27.33 -23.42 -6.39
C LYS A 111 26.24 -22.37 -6.60
N LYS A 112 25.30 -22.22 -5.64
CA LYS A 112 24.18 -21.28 -5.70
C LYS A 112 24.30 -20.27 -4.56
N GLY A 113 24.31 -18.98 -4.89
CA GLY A 113 24.18 -17.87 -3.95
C GLY A 113 22.75 -17.36 -3.93
N TYR A 114 22.36 -16.74 -2.81
CA TYR A 114 21.05 -16.12 -2.62
C TYR A 114 21.26 -14.68 -2.15
N VAL A 115 20.36 -13.78 -2.56
CA VAL A 115 20.36 -12.38 -2.14
C VAL A 115 18.97 -12.03 -1.66
N ALA A 116 18.88 -11.38 -0.51
CA ALA A 116 17.66 -10.72 -0.07
C ALA A 116 17.71 -9.24 -0.45
N ILE A 117 16.63 -8.75 -1.07
CA ILE A 117 16.47 -7.34 -1.42
C ILE A 117 15.42 -6.76 -0.47
N LYS A 118 15.84 -5.78 0.33
CA LYS A 118 14.94 -5.02 1.19
C LYS A 118 14.46 -3.78 0.45
N LEU A 119 13.17 -3.75 0.12
CA LEU A 119 12.51 -2.60 -0.49
C LEU A 119 11.66 -1.90 0.57
N ASP A 120 11.80 -0.58 0.65
CA ASP A 120 10.96 0.26 1.51
C ASP A 120 10.05 1.12 0.63
N ILE A 121 8.75 0.99 0.80
CA ILE A 121 7.78 1.75 0.02
C ILE A 121 7.59 3.11 0.71
N PHE A 122 8.34 4.10 0.25
CA PHE A 122 8.27 5.44 0.81
C PHE A 122 6.86 6.03 0.66
N LYS A 123 6.24 6.36 1.79
CA LYS A 123 4.87 6.90 1.86
C LYS A 123 3.87 6.01 1.11
N ALA A 124 3.86 4.72 1.43
CA ALA A 124 3.07 3.72 0.72
C ALA A 124 1.58 4.09 0.54
N TYR A 125 0.96 4.72 1.54
CA TYR A 125 -0.40 5.24 1.44
C TYR A 125 -0.53 6.32 0.37
N ASP A 126 0.41 7.27 0.29
CA ASP A 126 0.33 8.44 -0.61
C ASP A 126 0.60 8.09 -2.09
N ARG A 127 1.12 6.89 -2.35
CA ARG A 127 1.62 6.47 -3.68
C ARG A 127 0.70 5.51 -4.42
N ILE A 128 -0.44 5.10 -3.83
CA ILE A 128 -1.36 4.17 -4.48
C ILE A 128 -2.14 4.88 -5.58
N GLU A 129 -1.92 4.47 -6.83
CA GLU A 129 -2.69 4.97 -7.98
C GLU A 129 -4.15 4.52 -7.90
N TRP A 130 -5.07 5.47 -8.04
CA TRP A 130 -6.51 5.20 -7.95
C TRP A 130 -7.02 4.34 -9.10
N THR A 131 -6.48 4.51 -10.31
CA THR A 131 -6.81 3.67 -11.47
C THR A 131 -6.39 2.22 -11.25
N PHE A 132 -5.23 1.99 -10.64
CA PHE A 132 -4.78 0.65 -10.25
C PHE A 132 -5.69 0.06 -9.16
N LEU A 133 -6.00 0.83 -8.13
CA LEU A 133 -6.88 0.40 -7.03
C LEU A 133 -8.27 -0.01 -7.55
N GLU A 134 -8.87 0.82 -8.41
CA GLU A 134 -10.18 0.57 -9.02
C GLU A 134 -10.17 -0.75 -9.80
N LYS A 135 -9.21 -0.90 -10.73
CA LYS A 135 -9.08 -2.11 -11.54
C LYS A 135 -8.81 -3.36 -10.69
N LEU A 136 -7.99 -3.24 -9.64
CA LEU A 136 -7.69 -4.34 -8.71
C LEU A 136 -8.94 -4.80 -7.96
N ILE A 137 -9.71 -3.86 -7.40
CA ILE A 137 -10.94 -4.16 -6.65
C ILE A 137 -11.98 -4.80 -7.58
N LEU A 138 -12.12 -4.30 -8.82
CA LEU A 138 -12.96 -4.92 -9.84
C LEU A 138 -12.51 -6.34 -10.16
N LYS A 139 -11.20 -6.57 -10.34
CA LYS A 139 -10.65 -7.90 -10.63
C LYS A 139 -10.86 -8.90 -9.49
N ILE A 140 -10.77 -8.44 -8.25
CA ILE A 140 -11.07 -9.24 -7.06
C ILE A 140 -12.55 -9.67 -7.02
N GLY A 141 -13.43 -8.95 -7.73
CA GLY A 141 -14.80 -9.34 -7.99
C GLY A 141 -15.86 -8.46 -7.32
N PHE A 142 -15.51 -7.27 -6.83
CA PHE A 142 -16.50 -6.33 -6.31
C PHE A 142 -17.36 -5.78 -7.45
N CYS A 143 -18.64 -5.53 -7.18
CA CYS A 143 -19.54 -4.93 -8.16
C CYS A 143 -19.26 -3.43 -8.36
N GLN A 144 -19.59 -2.91 -9.55
CA GLN A 144 -19.33 -1.52 -9.94
C GLN A 144 -19.89 -0.49 -8.94
N GLN A 145 -21.04 -0.77 -8.34
CA GLN A 145 -21.64 0.12 -7.34
C GLN A 145 -20.75 0.29 -6.10
N TRP A 146 -20.21 -0.81 -5.58
CA TRP A 146 -19.30 -0.78 -4.43
C TRP A 146 -17.97 -0.15 -4.77
N VAL A 147 -17.44 -0.45 -5.95
CA VAL A 147 -16.23 0.21 -6.44
C VAL A 147 -16.45 1.70 -6.54
N GLY A 148 -17.58 2.15 -7.10
CA GLY A 148 -17.95 3.56 -7.15
C GLY A 148 -17.97 4.22 -5.77
N TRP A 149 -18.58 3.59 -4.76
CA TRP A 149 -18.59 4.13 -3.39
C TRP A 149 -17.19 4.23 -2.78
N ILE A 150 -16.32 3.26 -3.02
CA ILE A 150 -14.93 3.30 -2.57
C ILE A 150 -14.20 4.44 -3.30
N MET A 151 -14.37 4.56 -4.61
CA MET A 151 -13.72 5.59 -5.43
C MET A 151 -14.18 7.00 -5.04
N GLU A 152 -15.45 7.22 -4.72
CA GLU A 152 -15.95 8.48 -4.17
C GLU A 152 -15.33 8.80 -2.79
N CYS A 153 -15.19 7.79 -1.92
CA CYS A 153 -14.55 7.96 -0.62
C CYS A 153 -13.08 8.38 -0.75
N VAL A 154 -12.32 7.75 -1.64
CA VAL A 154 -10.89 8.07 -1.80
C VAL A 154 -10.65 9.33 -2.64
N SER A 155 -11.52 9.65 -3.61
CA SER A 155 -11.31 10.77 -4.54
C SER A 155 -11.83 12.13 -4.07
N SER A 156 -12.69 12.13 -3.06
CA SER A 156 -13.26 13.35 -2.46
C SER A 156 -12.29 14.13 -1.58
N VAL A 157 -11.12 13.58 -1.26
CA VAL A 157 -10.15 14.25 -0.38
C VAL A 157 -9.47 15.44 -1.06
N SER A 158 -9.15 16.46 -0.27
CA SER A 158 -8.35 17.61 -0.71
C SER A 158 -7.35 18.00 0.37
N TYR A 159 -6.14 18.35 -0.04
CA TYR A 159 -5.07 18.73 0.88
C TYR A 159 -4.79 20.23 0.82
N SER A 160 -4.41 20.80 1.96
CA SER A 160 -3.83 22.13 2.05
C SER A 160 -2.55 22.08 2.87
N VAL A 161 -1.50 22.74 2.41
CA VAL A 161 -0.23 22.78 3.13
C VAL A 161 -0.29 23.91 4.15
N ASN A 162 -0.03 23.62 5.42
CA ASN A 162 0.13 24.66 6.42
C ASN A 162 1.61 25.05 6.50
N SER A 163 1.96 26.22 5.98
CA SER A 163 3.30 26.80 6.12
C SER A 163 3.22 28.01 7.02
N ASN A 164 3.95 27.97 8.14
CA ASN A 164 4.05 29.07 9.11
C ASN A 164 2.69 29.67 9.57
N ARG A 165 1.68 28.82 9.78
CA ARG A 165 0.31 29.14 10.24
C ARG A 165 -0.62 29.70 9.17
N GLU A 166 -0.16 29.77 7.93
CA GLU A 166 -1.01 30.07 6.78
C GLU A 166 -1.27 28.79 5.97
N LYS A 167 -2.55 28.52 5.70
CA LYS A 167 -2.94 27.46 4.76
C LYS A 167 -2.66 27.96 3.34
N LYS A 168 -1.70 27.34 2.66
CA LYS A 168 -1.31 27.66 1.29
C LYS A 168 -1.48 26.44 0.39
N GLY A 169 -1.98 26.69 -0.82
CA GLY A 169 -2.16 25.68 -1.87
C GLY A 169 -3.34 24.75 -1.61
N PHE A 170 -4.29 24.70 -2.54
CA PHE A 170 -5.28 23.64 -2.62
C PHE A 170 -4.74 22.57 -3.56
N ILE A 171 -4.52 21.36 -3.05
CA ILE A 171 -4.05 20.22 -3.83
C ILE A 171 -5.18 19.21 -3.87
N LYS A 172 -5.74 19.00 -5.06
CA LYS A 172 -6.63 17.88 -5.31
C LYS A 172 -5.76 16.68 -5.72
N PRO A 173 -5.64 15.65 -4.89
CA PRO A 173 -4.87 14.46 -5.24
C PRO A 173 -5.56 13.70 -6.38
N ILE A 174 -4.77 12.97 -7.16
CA ILE A 174 -5.29 11.96 -8.12
C ILE A 174 -4.85 10.53 -7.75
N ARG A 175 -4.15 10.40 -6.61
CA ARG A 175 -3.68 9.14 -6.04
C ARG A 175 -3.50 9.27 -4.53
N GLY A 176 -3.33 8.12 -3.89
CA GLY A 176 -3.04 7.99 -2.47
C GLY A 176 -4.28 7.69 -1.63
N LEU A 177 -4.04 7.13 -0.45
CA LEU A 177 -5.04 6.77 0.54
C LEU A 177 -4.89 7.69 1.76
N ARG A 178 -6.01 8.05 2.39
CA ARG A 178 -6.01 8.97 3.52
C ARG A 178 -5.60 8.25 4.80
N GLN A 179 -4.45 8.63 5.34
CA GLN A 179 -4.04 8.15 6.67
C GLN A 179 -5.01 8.63 7.76
N GLY A 180 -5.39 7.71 8.65
CA GLY A 180 -6.29 7.97 9.77
C GLY A 180 -7.78 7.83 9.46
N ASP A 181 -8.17 7.40 8.26
CA ASP A 181 -9.51 6.88 8.02
C ASP A 181 -9.58 5.35 8.25
N LEU A 182 -10.78 4.84 8.47
CA LEU A 182 -11.00 3.41 8.74
C LEU A 182 -10.88 2.55 7.47
N LEU A 183 -10.97 3.13 6.27
CA LEU A 183 -11.05 2.41 5.01
C LEU A 183 -9.66 2.15 4.40
N SER A 184 -8.74 3.11 4.52
CA SER A 184 -7.40 3.06 3.94
C SER A 184 -6.57 1.86 4.38
N PRO A 185 -6.59 1.41 5.66
CA PRO A 185 -5.88 0.19 6.05
C PRO A 185 -6.36 -1.05 5.30
N PHE A 186 -7.67 -1.18 5.04
CA PHE A 186 -8.22 -2.31 4.29
C PHE A 186 -7.88 -2.23 2.80
N LEU A 187 -7.98 -1.04 2.20
CA LEU A 187 -7.59 -0.83 0.81
C LEU A 187 -6.10 -1.09 0.60
N PHE A 188 -5.26 -0.74 1.58
CA PHE A 188 -3.84 -1.06 1.57
C PHE A 188 -3.59 -2.57 1.61
N LEU A 189 -4.31 -3.32 2.46
CA LEU A 189 -4.21 -4.78 2.50
C LEU A 189 -4.62 -5.42 1.17
N ILE A 190 -5.68 -4.92 0.54
CA ILE A 190 -6.11 -5.37 -0.79
C ILE A 190 -5.01 -5.12 -1.82
N CYS A 191 -4.38 -3.94 -1.81
CA CYS A 191 -3.24 -3.63 -2.67
C CYS A 191 -2.07 -4.59 -2.42
N ALA A 192 -1.71 -4.83 -1.15
CA ALA A 192 -0.62 -5.74 -0.78
C ALA A 192 -0.87 -7.17 -1.25
N GLU A 193 -2.12 -7.65 -1.21
CA GLU A 193 -2.51 -8.94 -1.78
C GLU A 193 -2.34 -8.97 -3.30
N GLY A 194 -2.74 -7.90 -4.00
CA GLY A 194 -2.48 -7.74 -5.43
C GLY A 194 -0.98 -7.77 -5.77
N PHE A 195 -0.15 -7.10 -4.98
CA PHE A 195 1.31 -7.19 -5.09
C PHE A 195 1.84 -8.61 -4.79
N SER A 196 1.29 -9.30 -3.80
CA SER A 196 1.66 -10.70 -3.51
C SER A 196 1.40 -11.61 -4.71
N ALA A 197 0.23 -11.45 -5.34
CA ALA A 197 -0.13 -12.19 -6.55
C ALA A 197 0.87 -11.97 -7.69
N LEU A 198 1.38 -10.74 -7.85
CA LEU A 198 2.43 -10.42 -8.83
C LEU A 198 3.75 -11.14 -8.56
N PHE A 199 4.22 -11.14 -7.32
CA PHE A 199 5.43 -11.89 -6.96
C PHE A 199 5.25 -13.39 -7.23
N ASN A 200 4.08 -13.94 -6.89
CA ASN A 200 3.78 -15.34 -7.16
C ASN A 200 3.74 -15.65 -8.67
N GLN A 201 3.20 -14.75 -9.49
CA GLN A 201 3.23 -14.86 -10.95
C GLN A 201 4.66 -14.84 -11.49
N ALA A 202 5.50 -13.91 -11.03
CA ALA A 202 6.90 -13.83 -11.45
C ALA A 202 7.69 -15.10 -11.08
N VAL A 203 7.37 -15.73 -9.95
CA VAL A 203 7.93 -17.05 -9.57
C VAL A 203 7.44 -18.15 -10.50
N ARG A 204 6.13 -18.22 -10.80
CA ARG A 204 5.57 -19.21 -11.74
C ARG A 204 6.17 -19.10 -13.14
N GLN A 205 6.48 -17.88 -13.59
CA GLN A 205 7.12 -17.61 -14.88
C GLN A 205 8.65 -17.84 -14.85
N GLY A 206 9.23 -18.22 -13.71
CA GLY A 206 10.68 -18.42 -13.57
C GLY A 206 11.51 -17.14 -13.59
N LYS A 207 10.88 -15.96 -13.51
CA LYS A 207 11.56 -14.66 -13.43
C LYS A 207 12.14 -14.39 -12.04
N LEU A 208 11.53 -14.95 -11.01
CA LEU A 208 12.01 -14.93 -9.64
C LEU A 208 12.19 -16.36 -9.13
N THR A 209 13.24 -16.58 -8.33
CA THR A 209 13.47 -17.86 -7.66
C THR A 209 13.11 -17.73 -6.19
N ASP A 210 12.29 -18.66 -5.72
CA ASP A 210 11.89 -18.81 -4.33
C ASP A 210 13.04 -19.34 -3.45
N LEU A 211 13.13 -18.82 -2.23
CA LEU A 211 14.04 -19.31 -1.20
C LEU A 211 13.38 -20.47 -0.46
N GLN A 212 14.07 -21.60 -0.37
CA GLN A 212 13.68 -22.73 0.48
C GLN A 212 14.82 -23.01 1.48
N ILE A 213 14.56 -22.77 2.76
CA ILE A 213 15.57 -22.87 3.83
C ILE A 213 15.83 -24.34 4.21
N SER A 214 14.79 -25.18 4.23
CA SER A 214 14.86 -26.59 4.64
C SER A 214 14.17 -27.50 3.62
N TYR A 215 14.62 -28.76 3.55
CA TYR A 215 14.01 -29.76 2.67
C TYR A 215 12.56 -30.02 3.11
N GLY A 216 11.60 -29.76 2.21
CA GLY A 216 10.17 -29.82 2.53
C GLY A 216 9.62 -28.59 3.26
N GLY A 217 10.45 -27.58 3.54
CA GLY A 217 10.04 -26.31 4.14
C GLY A 217 9.28 -25.40 3.17
N PRO A 218 8.62 -24.34 3.68
CA PRO A 218 7.90 -23.39 2.86
C PRO A 218 8.84 -22.68 1.88
N ARG A 219 8.33 -22.47 0.67
CA ARG A 219 9.00 -21.70 -0.39
C ARG A 219 8.62 -20.24 -0.25
N LEU A 220 9.61 -19.38 -0.11
CA LEU A 220 9.41 -17.97 0.16
C LEU A 220 9.95 -17.12 -0.99
N SER A 221 9.07 -16.34 -1.62
CA SER A 221 9.45 -15.39 -2.66
C SER A 221 9.47 -13.94 -2.18
N HIS A 222 8.62 -13.59 -1.22
CA HIS A 222 8.48 -12.24 -0.66
C HIS A 222 7.91 -12.28 0.76
N LEU A 223 8.17 -11.22 1.53
CA LEU A 223 7.59 -10.98 2.85
C LEU A 223 7.23 -9.49 2.98
N PHE A 224 6.04 -9.20 3.51
CA PHE A 224 5.63 -7.84 3.84
C PHE A 224 5.77 -7.57 5.34
N PHE A 225 6.30 -6.40 5.67
CA PHE A 225 6.41 -5.88 7.02
C PHE A 225 5.90 -4.44 7.04
N CYS A 226 5.09 -4.11 8.05
CA CYS A 226 4.82 -2.72 8.41
C CYS A 226 5.73 -2.35 9.58
N ARG A 227 6.20 -1.10 9.58
CA ARG A 227 6.95 -0.52 10.69
C ARG A 227 6.04 0.28 11.59
#